data_AF-A0A110AFP0-F1
#
_entry.id   AF-A0A110AFP0-F1
#
_cell.length_a   1.000
_cell.length_b   1.000
_cell.length_c   1.000
_cell.angle_alpha   90.00
_cell.angle_beta   90.00
_cell.angle_gamma   90.00
#
_symmetry.space_group_name_H-M   'P 1'
#
loop_
_entity.id
_entity.type
_entity.pdbx_description
1 polymer ?
#
loop_
_entity_poly.entity_id
_entity_poly.type
_entity_poly.pdbx_seq_one_letter_code
_entity_poly.pdbx_strand_id
1 'polypeptide(L)'
;WIFGGGFVQGEGGRAQFGPDFLIERGVILVTFNYRLGVLGFLSMESESAPGNYGLKDQALALRWVRRNIRAFGGDPDDVTVFGERAG
;
A
#
# COMPACT_ATOMS: atom_id res chain seq x y z
N TRP A 1 1.47 -3.62 -4.68
CA TRP A 1 0.29 -4.36 -4.22
C TRP A 1 -0.31 -3.67 -3.01
N ILE A 2 -1.59 -3.31 -3.09
CA ILE A 2 -2.38 -2.88 -1.93
C ILE A 2 -3.31 -4.04 -1.59
N PHE A 3 -3.23 -4.56 -0.36
CA PHE A 3 -4.07 -5.68 0.04
C PHE A 3 -5.50 -5.23 0.34
N GLY A 4 -6.45 -6.14 0.10
CA GLY A 4 -7.88 -5.95 0.36
C GLY A 4 -8.27 -6.10 1.84
N GLY A 5 -9.41 -6.74 2.10
CA GLY A 5 -9.88 -6.95 3.48
C GLY A 5 -10.82 -5.88 4.03
N GLY A 6 -11.53 -5.17 3.14
CA GLY A 6 -12.65 -4.29 3.50
C GLY A 6 -12.26 -3.14 4.43
N PHE A 7 -11.00 -2.71 4.39
CA PHE A 7 -10.43 -1.69 5.28
C PHE A 7 -10.39 -2.05 6.77
N VAL A 8 -10.68 -3.29 7.16
CA VAL A 8 -10.75 -3.71 8.59
C VAL A 8 -9.78 -4.82 8.95
N GLN A 9 -9.26 -5.56 7.97
CA GLN A 9 -8.33 -6.67 8.17
C GLN A 9 -7.37 -6.81 6.99
N GLY A 10 -6.35 -7.66 7.14
CA GLY A 10 -5.36 -7.98 6.10
C GLY A 10 -3.96 -7.50 6.47
N GLU A 11 -2.97 -7.90 5.67
CA GLU A 11 -1.58 -7.51 5.84
C GLU A 11 -0.81 -7.54 4.52
N GLY A 12 0.28 -6.79 4.41
CA GLY A 12 1.14 -6.77 3.23
C GLY A 12 2.29 -7.79 3.25
N GLY A 13 2.29 -8.74 4.18
CA GLY A 13 3.39 -9.67 4.40
C GLY A 13 3.43 -10.87 3.44
N ARG A 14 4.57 -11.56 3.47
CA ARG A 14 4.89 -12.72 2.62
C ARG A 14 3.96 -13.91 2.87
N ALA A 15 3.42 -14.06 4.08
CA ALA A 15 2.56 -15.19 4.41
C ALA A 15 1.29 -15.22 3.55
N GLN A 16 0.75 -14.05 3.21
CA GLN A 16 -0.40 -13.92 2.35
C GLN A 16 -0.04 -13.53 0.90
N PHE A 17 1.00 -12.72 0.70
CA PHE A 17 1.37 -12.15 -0.59
C PHE A 17 2.85 -12.39 -0.93
N GLY A 18 3.24 -13.66 -0.89
CA GLY A 18 4.59 -14.09 -1.24
C GLY A 18 5.00 -13.66 -2.65
N PRO A 19 6.25 -13.19 -2.85
CA PRO A 19 6.69 -12.63 -4.12
C PRO A 19 7.04 -13.68 -5.18
N ASP A 20 7.00 -14.97 -4.81
CA ASP A 20 7.67 -16.10 -5.47
C ASP A 20 7.37 -16.19 -6.99
N PHE A 21 6.13 -15.95 -7.41
CA PHE A 21 5.76 -16.02 -8.84
C PHE A 21 6.05 -14.74 -9.63
N LEU A 22 6.05 -13.57 -8.98
CA LEU A 22 6.24 -12.29 -9.67
C LEU A 22 7.72 -11.97 -9.85
N ILE A 23 8.58 -12.33 -8.90
CA ILE A 23 10.02 -12.02 -8.97
C ILE A 23 10.70 -12.70 -10.16
N GLU A 24 10.17 -13.83 -10.65
CA GLU A 24 10.66 -14.51 -11.84
C GLU A 24 10.46 -13.71 -13.13
N ARG A 25 9.60 -12.68 -13.10
CA ARG A 25 9.28 -11.84 -14.26
C ARG A 25 10.17 -10.60 -14.39
N GLY A 26 11.22 -10.48 -13.57
CA GLY A 26 12.14 -9.35 -13.62
C GLY A 26 11.52 -8.03 -13.15
N VAL A 27 10.51 -8.09 -12.28
CA VAL A 27 9.84 -6.93 -11.70
C VAL A 27 10.22 -6.74 -10.23
N ILE A 28 10.07 -5.52 -9.73
CA ILE A 28 10.17 -5.22 -8.30
C ILE A 28 8.78 -5.22 -7.70
N LEU A 29 8.51 -6.13 -6.77
CA LEU A 29 7.27 -6.14 -6.01
C LEU A 29 7.40 -5.29 -4.74
N VAL A 30 6.54 -4.30 -4.62
CA VAL A 30 6.37 -3.52 -3.37
C VAL A 30 5.02 -3.85 -2.74
N THR A 31 5.06 -4.29 -1.48
CA THR A 31 3.90 -4.47 -0.59
C THR A 31 4.12 -3.62 0.66
N PHE A 32 3.05 -3.19 1.32
CA PHE A 32 3.14 -2.36 2.52
C PHE A 32 1.86 -2.46 3.35
N ASN A 33 1.96 -2.04 4.62
CA ASN A 33 0.81 -1.93 5.53
C ASN A 33 0.22 -0.51 5.52
N TYR A 34 -1.10 -0.43 5.67
CA TYR A 34 -1.83 0.81 5.93
C TYR A 34 -2.75 0.61 7.13
N ARG A 35 -3.11 1.69 7.83
CA ARG A 35 -4.00 1.59 9.00
C ARG A 35 -5.38 1.09 8.62
N LEU A 36 -5.95 0.24 9.49
CA LEU A 36 -7.24 -0.43 9.30
C LEU A 36 -8.25 0.00 10.37
N GLY A 37 -9.53 -0.30 10.11
CA GLY A 37 -10.66 -0.06 11.00
C GLY A 37 -10.73 1.38 11.49
N VAL A 38 -11.12 1.54 12.75
CA VAL A 38 -11.22 2.87 13.40
C VAL A 38 -9.88 3.62 13.38
N LEU A 39 -8.74 2.92 13.47
CA LEU A 39 -7.42 3.56 13.47
C LEU A 39 -7.05 4.16 12.11
N GLY A 40 -7.59 3.61 11.02
CA GLY A 40 -7.36 4.09 9.66
C GLY A 40 -8.45 5.01 9.12
N PHE A 41 -9.68 4.90 9.62
CA PHE A 41 -10.85 5.48 8.96
C PHE A 41 -11.80 6.22 9.88
N LEU A 42 -11.45 6.44 11.16
CA LEU A 42 -12.20 7.35 12.03
C LEU A 42 -12.25 8.75 11.42
N SER A 43 -13.45 9.28 11.23
CA SER A 43 -13.70 10.68 10.92
C SER A 43 -14.64 11.25 11.97
N MET A 44 -14.33 12.44 12.48
CA MET A 44 -15.24 13.25 13.27
C MET A 44 -15.72 14.49 12.49
N GLU A 45 -15.50 14.49 11.17
CA GLU A 45 -15.82 15.61 10.27
C GLU A 45 -15.25 16.95 10.76
N SER A 46 -14.10 16.88 11.44
CA SER A 46 -13.40 18.03 12.00
C SER A 46 -12.01 18.18 11.37
N GLU A 47 -11.42 19.35 11.53
CA GLU A 47 -10.06 19.61 11.05
C GLU A 47 -9.01 18.70 11.73
N SER A 48 -9.20 18.37 13.02
CA SER A 48 -8.31 17.49 13.77
C SER A 48 -8.51 16.01 13.44
N ALA A 49 -9.72 15.62 13.02
CA ALA A 49 -10.07 14.24 12.66
C ALA A 49 -10.83 14.13 11.33
N PRO A 50 -10.21 14.45 10.18
CA PRO A 50 -10.87 14.48 8.88
C PRO A 50 -11.03 13.11 8.21
N GLY A 51 -10.54 12.03 8.85
CA GLY A 51 -10.60 10.68 8.31
C GLY A 51 -9.60 10.35 7.20
N ASN A 52 -9.84 9.19 6.58
CA ASN A 52 -9.07 8.61 5.48
C ASN A 52 -7.57 8.48 5.77
N TYR A 53 -7.21 8.20 7.02
CA TYR A 53 -5.83 8.01 7.42
C TYR A 53 -5.17 6.82 6.74
N GLY A 54 -5.89 5.71 6.56
CA GLY A 54 -5.41 4.55 5.80
C GLY A 54 -5.09 4.90 4.34
N LEU A 55 -5.91 5.73 3.69
CA LEU A 55 -5.62 6.22 2.33
C LEU A 55 -4.43 7.19 2.31
N LYS A 56 -4.26 8.01 3.35
CA LYS A 56 -3.07 8.87 3.49
C LYS A 56 -1.80 8.05 3.70
N ASP A 57 -1.88 6.92 4.38
CA ASP A 57 -0.76 5.98 4.51
C ASP A 57 -0.39 5.40 3.13
N GLN A 58 -1.39 4.97 2.34
CA GLN A 58 -1.16 4.50 0.97
C GLN A 58 -0.53 5.58 0.09
N ALA A 59 -1.02 6.82 0.15
CA ALA A 59 -0.44 7.95 -0.59
C ALA A 59 1.01 8.23 -0.16
N LEU A 60 1.31 8.12 1.14
CA LEU A 60 2.68 8.28 1.65
C LEU A 60 3.59 7.15 1.17
N ALA A 61 3.11 5.91 1.16
CA ALA A 61 3.84 4.75 0.63
C ALA A 61 4.16 4.92 -0.87
N LEU A 62 3.20 5.36 -1.69
CA LEU A 62 3.43 5.63 -3.12
C LEU A 62 4.44 6.76 -3.34
N ARG A 63 4.38 7.82 -2.53
CA ARG A 63 5.40 8.89 -2.56
C ARG A 63 6.76 8.38 -2.14
N TRP A 64 6.83 7.45 -1.19
CA TRP A 64 8.06 6.79 -0.80
C TRP A 64 8.62 5.94 -1.95
N VAL A 65 7.78 5.14 -2.62
CA VAL A 65 8.19 4.37 -3.81
C VAL A 65 8.76 5.30 -4.88
N ARG A 66 8.03 6.36 -5.28
CA ARG A 66 8.51 7.31 -6.28
C ARG A 66 9.87 7.93 -5.95
N ARG A 67 10.14 8.22 -4.68
CA ARG A 67 11.43 8.81 -4.24
C ARG A 67 12.57 7.80 -4.13
N ASN A 68 12.27 6.53 -3.82
CA ASN A 68 13.29 5.58 -3.36
C ASN A 68 13.47 4.37 -4.28
N ILE A 69 12.51 4.04 -5.17
CA ILE A 69 12.52 2.75 -5.89
C ILE A 69 13.74 2.59 -6.80
N ARG A 70 14.32 3.72 -7.26
CA ARG A 70 15.58 3.73 -8.02
C ARG A 70 16.75 3.10 -7.25
N ALA A 71 16.79 3.23 -5.93
CA ALA A 71 17.83 2.60 -5.09
C ALA A 71 17.71 1.07 -5.03
N PHE A 72 16.55 0.52 -5.41
CA PHE A 72 16.29 -0.92 -5.48
C PHE A 72 16.36 -1.45 -6.92
N GLY A 73 16.78 -0.61 -7.88
CA GLY A 73 16.88 -0.97 -9.30
C GLY A 73 15.60 -0.75 -10.11
N GLY A 74 14.57 -0.10 -9.55
CA GLY A 74 13.32 0.18 -10.25
C GLY A 74 13.30 1.53 -10.96
N ASP A 75 12.34 1.69 -11.87
CA ASP A 75 12.08 2.95 -12.55
C ASP A 75 10.92 3.70 -11.84
N PRO A 76 11.15 4.90 -11.26
CA PRO A 76 10.07 5.67 -10.63
C PRO A 76 9.01 6.18 -11.61
N ASP A 77 9.28 6.18 -12.92
CA ASP A 77 8.34 6.60 -13.96
C ASP A 77 7.56 5.42 -14.58
N ASP A 78 7.91 4.18 -14.23
CA ASP A 78 7.22 2.94 -14.63
C ASP A 78 6.72 2.15 -13.40
N VAL A 79 5.70 2.72 -12.74
CA VAL A 79 5.10 2.13 -11.53
C VAL A 79 3.66 1.71 -11.81
N THR A 80 3.40 0.41 -11.72
CA THR A 80 2.03 -0.15 -11.77
C THR A 80 1.46 -0.31 -10.36
N VAL A 81 0.35 0.37 -10.09
CA VAL A 81 -0.43 0.20 -8.85
C VAL A 81 -1.54 -0.81 -9.08
N PHE A 82 -1.65 -1.80 -8.20
CA PHE A 82 -2.67 -2.85 -8.27
C PHE A 82 -3.03 -3.38 -6.88
N GLY A 83 -4.25 -3.87 -6.74
CA GLY A 83 -4.85 -4.37 -5.50
C GLY A 83 -6.05 -5.28 -5.77
N GLU A 84 -6.60 -5.86 -4.71
CA GLU A 84 -7.82 -6.68 -4.76
C GLU A 84 -8.84 -6.17 -3.74
N ARG A 85 -10.11 -6.12 -4.15
CA ARG A 85 -11.25 -5.59 -3.38
C ARG A 85 -11.05 -4.16 -2.88
N ALA A 86 -10.64 -4.02 -1.61
CA ALA A 86 -10.48 -2.73 -0.94
C ALA A 86 -9.10 -2.11 -1.22
N GLY A 87 -8.19 -2.88 -1.82
CA GLY A 87 -6.87 -2.44 -2.26
C GLY A 87 -6.87 -1.90 -3.68
#